data_AF-A0A1S2DF42-F1
#
_entry.id   AF-A0A1S2DF42-F1
#
_cell.length_a   1.000
_cell.length_b   1.000
_cell.length_c   1.000
_cell.angle_alpha   90.00
_cell.angle_beta   90.00
_cell.angle_gamma   90.00
#
_symmetry.space_group_name_H-M   'P 1'
#
loop_
_entity.id
_entity.type
_entity.pdbx_description
1 polymer ?
#
loop_
_entity_poly.entity_id
_entity_poly.type
_entity_poly.pdbx_seq_one_letter_code
_entity_poly.pdbx_strand_id
1 'polypeptide(L)'
;MQDNIINAHRLIGETIRDPEEKRLGKIVGVDQSRSVPVIFVIWQEQAGMHRFELTRDELRQLADACCHAQSKSRDHRARGDDEARSSSDDASSSPAVAQRRVGFR
;
A
#
# COMPACT_ATOMS: atom_id res chain seq x y z
N MET A 1 3.25 -11.87 28.47
CA MET A 1 2.28 -12.81 27.84
C MET A 1 1.59 -12.12 26.65
N GLN A 2 2.37 -11.55 25.71
CA GLN A 2 1.85 -10.84 24.53
C GLN A 2 2.36 -11.46 23.21
N ASP A 3 3.13 -12.55 23.29
CA ASP A 3 3.82 -13.18 22.16
C ASP A 3 2.94 -14.12 21.31
N ASN A 4 1.62 -14.08 21.51
CA ASN A 4 0.67 -14.98 20.84
C ASN A 4 -0.16 -14.30 19.73
N ILE A 5 -0.16 -12.97 19.65
CA ILE A 5 -0.94 -12.27 18.62
C ILE A 5 -0.05 -12.10 17.39
N ILE A 6 -0.23 -12.98 16.41
CA ILE A 6 0.34 -12.76 15.09
C ILE A 6 -0.32 -11.50 14.55
N ASN A 7 0.49 -10.55 14.08
CA ASN A 7 0.04 -9.28 13.49
C ASN A 7 -0.61 -9.51 12.11
N ALA A 8 -1.53 -10.47 12.00
CA ALA A 8 -2.09 -10.91 10.75
C ALA A 8 -3.00 -9.87 10.10
N HIS A 9 -3.45 -8.85 10.85
CA HIS A 9 -4.09 -7.68 10.26
C HIS A 9 -3.19 -6.96 9.24
N ARG A 10 -1.85 -7.07 9.38
CA ARG A 10 -0.89 -6.51 8.43
C ARG A 10 -0.87 -7.22 7.08
N LEU A 11 -1.40 -8.44 7.02
CA LEU A 11 -1.54 -9.19 5.77
C LEU A 11 -2.67 -8.62 4.90
N ILE A 12 -3.66 -7.95 5.51
CA ILE A 12 -4.80 -7.42 4.77
C ILE A 12 -4.31 -6.32 3.83
N GLY A 13 -4.58 -6.49 2.55
CA GLY A 13 -4.15 -5.61 1.48
C GLY A 13 -2.88 -6.06 0.75
N GLU A 14 -2.13 -7.00 1.32
CA GLU A 14 -0.91 -7.53 0.72
C GLU A 14 -1.23 -8.37 -0.52
N THR A 15 -0.33 -8.28 -1.49
CA THR A 15 -0.43 -9.05 -2.74
C THR A 15 0.42 -10.32 -2.61
N ILE A 16 -0.21 -11.46 -2.84
CA ILE A 16 0.46 -12.75 -2.89
C ILE A 16 0.51 -13.26 -4.33
N ARG A 17 1.51 -14.08 -4.60
CA ARG A 17 1.65 -14.78 -5.87
C ARG A 17 1.48 -16.27 -5.63
N ASP A 18 0.59 -16.87 -6.42
CA ASP A 18 0.47 -18.31 -6.50
C ASP A 18 1.63 -18.86 -7.34
N PRO A 19 2.53 -19.70 -6.79
CA PRO A 19 3.65 -20.24 -7.55
C PRO A 19 3.21 -21.27 -8.60
N GLU A 20 2.11 -21.98 -8.37
CA GLU A 20 1.64 -23.05 -9.26
C GLU A 20 0.92 -22.44 -10.46
N GLU A 21 -0.04 -21.54 -10.21
CA GLU A 21 -0.87 -20.95 -11.25
C GLU A 21 -0.32 -19.62 -11.79
N LYS A 22 0.80 -19.13 -11.26
CA LYS A 22 1.43 -17.84 -11.63
C LYS A 22 0.51 -16.61 -11.54
N ARG A 23 -0.60 -16.72 -10.82
CA ARG A 23 -1.58 -15.64 -10.61
C ARG A 23 -1.25 -14.77 -9.41
N LEU A 24 -1.76 -13.55 -9.42
CA LEU A 24 -1.66 -12.60 -8.31
C LEU A 24 -3.00 -12.51 -7.58
N GLY A 25 -2.94 -12.48 -6.26
CA GLY A 25 -4.09 -12.36 -5.39
C GLY A 25 -3.85 -11.35 -4.30
N LYS A 26 -4.94 -10.79 -3.76
CA LYS A 26 -4.90 -9.84 -2.66
C LYS A 26 -5.52 -10.49 -1.44
N ILE A 27 -4.81 -10.46 -0.31
CA ILE A 27 -5.38 -10.89 0.96
C ILE A 27 -6.38 -9.82 1.40
N VAL A 28 -7.62 -10.22 1.65
CA VAL A 28 -8.72 -9.33 2.04
C VAL A 28 -9.19 -9.55 3.48
N GLY A 29 -8.78 -10.65 4.12
CA GLY A 29 -9.15 -10.93 5.49
C GLY A 29 -8.32 -12.04 6.10
N VAL A 30 -8.33 -12.10 7.43
CA VAL A 30 -7.72 -13.17 8.22
C VAL A 30 -8.65 -13.50 9.39
N ASP A 31 -8.86 -14.79 9.65
CA ASP A 31 -9.57 -15.31 10.82
C ASP A 31 -8.62 -16.17 11.66
N GLN A 32 -8.25 -15.65 12.83
CA GLN A 32 -7.39 -16.33 13.82
C GLN A 32 -8.20 -16.86 15.03
N SER A 33 -9.53 -16.69 15.04
CA SER A 33 -10.37 -17.12 16.16
C SER A 33 -10.56 -18.63 16.22
N ARG A 34 -10.18 -19.32 15.14
CA ARG A 34 -10.30 -20.76 14.95
C ARG A 34 -9.06 -21.50 15.44
N SER A 35 -9.20 -22.82 15.63
CA SER A 35 -8.07 -23.71 15.92
C SER A 35 -7.02 -23.72 14.81
N VAL A 36 -7.46 -23.62 13.56
CA VAL A 36 -6.62 -23.48 12.37
C VAL A 36 -6.89 -22.11 11.77
N PRO A 37 -5.90 -21.19 11.72
CA PRO A 37 -6.11 -19.87 11.15
C PRO A 37 -6.38 -19.94 9.65
N VAL A 38 -7.09 -18.93 9.17
CA VAL A 38 -7.58 -18.87 7.80
C VAL A 38 -7.28 -17.50 7.21
N ILE A 39 -6.85 -17.47 5.95
CA ILE A 39 -6.76 -16.25 5.15
C ILE A 39 -7.78 -16.27 4.01
N PHE A 40 -8.24 -15.08 3.63
CA PHE A 40 -9.15 -14.86 2.52
C PHE A 40 -8.43 -14.09 1.42
N VAL A 41 -8.47 -14.62 0.19
CA VAL A 41 -7.75 -14.07 -0.97
C VAL A 41 -8.72 -13.87 -2.12
N ILE A 42 -8.61 -12.73 -2.79
CA ILE A 42 -9.27 -12.48 -4.08
C ILE A 42 -8.19 -12.49 -5.16
N TRP A 43 -8.32 -13.38 -6.14
CA TRP A 43 -7.39 -13.47 -7.27
C TRP A 43 -7.79 -12.48 -8.38
N GLN A 44 -6.81 -11.88 -9.06
CA GLN A 44 -7.12 -10.87 -10.10
C GLN A 44 -7.90 -11.46 -11.28
N GLU A 45 -7.59 -12.70 -11.67
CA GLU A 45 -8.17 -13.38 -12.83
C GLU A 45 -9.45 -14.18 -12.51
N GLN A 46 -9.85 -14.26 -11.23
CA GLN A 46 -10.97 -15.10 -10.79
C GLN A 46 -11.93 -14.33 -9.89
N ALA A 47 -13.20 -14.34 -10.27
CA ALA A 47 -14.25 -13.78 -9.43
C ALA A 47 -14.47 -14.68 -8.20
N GLY A 48 -14.39 -14.08 -7.01
CA GLY A 48 -14.72 -14.76 -5.76
C GLY A 48 -13.61 -14.66 -4.71
N MET A 49 -14.01 -14.94 -3.48
CA MET A 49 -13.12 -14.98 -2.33
C MET A 49 -12.75 -16.44 -2.05
N HIS A 50 -11.46 -16.72 -2.07
CA HIS A 50 -10.90 -18.03 -1.80
C HIS A 50 -10.38 -18.09 -0.36
N ARG A 51 -10.62 -19.23 0.28
CA ARG A 51 -10.25 -19.49 1.67
C ARG A 51 -9.05 -20.44 1.70
N PHE A 52 -8.00 -20.06 2.43
CA PHE A 52 -6.83 -20.90 2.64
C PHE A 52 -6.62 -21.11 4.13
N GLU A 53 -6.50 -22.36 4.53
CA GLU A 53 -6.15 -22.74 5.90
C GLU A 53 -4.63 -22.75 6.02
N LEU A 54 -4.13 -22.19 7.11
CA LEU A 54 -2.72 -22.14 7.42
C LEU A 54 -2.51 -22.71 8.80
N THR A 55 -1.37 -23.36 9.01
CA THR A 55 -0.86 -23.55 10.36
C THR A 55 -0.49 -22.20 10.97
N ARG A 56 -0.40 -22.17 12.29
CA ARG A 56 -0.04 -20.97 13.03
C ARG A 56 1.40 -20.50 12.69
N ASP A 57 2.30 -21.44 12.41
CA ASP A 57 3.67 -21.13 12.01
C ASP A 57 3.73 -20.55 10.58
N GLU A 58 2.95 -21.09 9.64
CA GLU A 58 2.84 -20.54 8.28
C GLU A 58 2.27 -19.12 8.30
N LEU A 59 1.23 -18.87 9.12
CA LEU A 59 0.67 -17.52 9.26
C LEU A 59 1.71 -16.54 9.81
N ARG A 60 2.53 -16.99 10.77
CA ARG A 60 3.61 -16.18 11.34
C ARG A 60 4.67 -15.84 10.28
N GLN A 61 5.14 -16.85 9.55
CA GLN A 61 6.13 -16.66 8.48
C GLN A 61 5.62 -15.72 7.39
N LEU A 62 4.34 -15.83 7.02
CA LEU A 62 3.71 -14.96 6.05
C LEU A 62 3.67 -13.50 6.55
N ALA A 63 3.29 -13.28 7.81
CA ALA A 63 3.26 -11.95 8.41
C ALA A 63 4.66 -11.31 8.50
N ASP A 64 5.67 -12.11 8.85
CA ASP A 64 7.07 -11.65 8.94
C ASP A 64 7.62 -11.30 7.54
N ALA A 65 7.33 -12.10 6.51
CA ALA A 65 7.73 -11.83 5.14
C ALA A 65 7.14 -10.52 4.60
N CYS A 66 5.85 -10.25 4.86
CA CYS A 66 5.21 -8.99 4.49
C CYS A 66 5.83 -7.78 5.21
N CYS A 67 6.19 -7.92 6.49
CA CYS A 67 6.86 -6.84 7.23
C CYS A 67 8.24 -6.49 6.63
N HIS A 68 8.99 -7.49 6.16
CA HIS A 68 10.29 -7.28 5.50
C HIS A 68 10.19 -6.73 4.07
N ALA A 69 9.09 -6.97 3.36
CA ALA A 69 8.87 -6.37 2.04
C ALA A 69 8.57 -4.86 2.14
N GLN A 70 7.80 -4.45 3.15
CA GLN A 70 7.44 -3.03 3.36
C GLN A 70 8.63 -2.14 3.75
N SER A 71 9.62 -2.68 4.48
CA SER A 71 10.83 -1.91 4.82
C SER A 71 11.67 -1.56 3.59
N LYS A 72 11.74 -2.45 2.60
CA LYS A 72 12.49 -2.22 1.34
C LYS A 72 11.76 -1.25 0.39
N SER A 73 10.43 -1.20 0.41
CA SER A 73 9.66 -0.31 -0.47
C SER A 73 9.72 1.16 -0.03
N ARG A 74 9.93 1.44 1.27
CA ARG A 74 10.02 2.82 1.79
C ARG A 74 11.28 3.57 1.38
N ASP A 75 12.38 2.88 1.08
CA ASP A 75 13.64 3.52 0.65
C ASP A 75 13.61 4.05 -0.79
N HIS A 76 12.61 3.66 -1.61
CA HIS A 76 12.52 4.11 -3.00
C HIS A 76 11.68 5.38 -3.21
N ARG A 77 10.96 5.88 -2.19
CA ARG A 77 10.15 7.13 -2.31
C ARG A 77 10.87 8.40 -1.83
N ALA A 78 12.13 8.32 -1.39
CA ALA A 78 12.89 9.46 -0.88
C ALA A 78 13.95 10.03 -1.86
N ARG A 79 13.95 9.63 -3.14
CA ARG A 79 15.00 9.99 -4.12
C ARG A 79 14.46 10.42 -5.49
N GLY A 80 13.46 11.29 -5.52
CA GLY A 80 12.87 11.73 -6.78
C GLY A 80 12.11 13.05 -6.69
N ASP A 81 12.73 14.06 -6.10
CA ASP A 81 12.39 15.48 -6.35
C ASP A 81 13.65 16.29 -6.00
N ASP A 82 14.69 16.14 -6.81
CA ASP A 82 15.76 17.14 -6.88
C ASP A 82 15.51 17.93 -8.17
N GLU A 83 14.94 19.11 -7.94
CA GLU A 83 14.42 20.07 -8.89
C GLU A 83 15.45 20.43 -9.97
N ALA A 84 15.32 19.78 -11.13
CA ALA A 84 15.86 20.32 -12.37
C ALA A 84 14.98 21.49 -12.85
N ARG A 85 15.08 22.65 -12.19
CA ARG A 85 14.57 23.93 -12.71
C ARG A 85 15.69 24.96 -12.82
N SER A 86 16.29 24.84 -14.00
CA SER A 86 17.07 25.80 -14.76
C SER A 86 16.64 27.27 -14.62
N SER A 87 17.67 28.12 -14.71
CA SER A 87 17.70 29.41 -15.42
C SER A 87 17.23 30.67 -14.68
N SER A 88 18.24 31.40 -14.20
CA SER A 88 18.57 32.81 -14.53
C SER A 88 17.46 33.81 -14.85
N ASP A 89 17.47 34.88 -14.04
CA ASP A 89 17.39 36.31 -14.38
C ASP A 89 16.26 36.80 -15.31
N ASP A 90 15.41 37.71 -14.82
CA ASP A 90 15.50 39.15 -15.16
C ASP A 90 14.24 39.96 -14.78
N ALA A 91 14.49 41.23 -14.44
CA ALA A 91 13.61 42.40 -14.48
C ALA A 91 12.37 42.53 -13.56
N SER A 92 12.59 43.32 -12.50
CA SER A 92 11.62 44.27 -11.94
C SER A 92 10.93 45.13 -13.02
N SER A 93 9.60 45.24 -12.95
CA SER A 93 8.84 46.47 -13.25
C SER A 93 7.37 46.34 -12.84
N SER A 94 6.92 47.26 -11.97
CA SER A 94 5.53 47.50 -11.58
C SER A 94 4.61 47.78 -12.78
N PRO A 95 3.28 47.73 -12.60
CA PRO A 95 2.61 49.00 -12.32
C PRO A 95 1.45 48.93 -11.32
N ALA A 96 1.17 50.10 -10.77
CA ALA A 96 0.16 50.41 -9.80
C ALA A 96 -1.28 50.28 -10.34
N VAL A 97 -2.16 49.83 -9.44
CA VAL A 97 -3.52 50.33 -9.16
C VAL A 97 -4.33 50.90 -10.33
N ALA A 98 -5.40 50.17 -10.71
CA ALA A 98 -6.65 50.78 -11.16
C ALA A 98 -7.85 49.92 -10.73
N GLN A 99 -8.63 50.45 -9.79
CA GLN A 99 -9.96 49.97 -9.41
C GLN A 99 -10.93 50.03 -10.60
N ARG A 100 -11.87 49.09 -10.69
CA ARG A 100 -13.27 49.41 -11.07
C ARG A 100 -14.24 48.27 -10.72
N ARG A 101 -15.15 48.57 -9.79
CA ARG A 101 -16.42 47.86 -9.54
C ARG A 101 -17.36 48.07 -10.74
N VAL A 102 -17.94 47.01 -11.29
CA VAL A 102 -19.32 46.99 -11.82
C VAL A 102 -19.83 45.55 -11.84
N GLY A 103 -21.10 45.35 -11.45
CA GLY A 103 -21.72 44.03 -11.28
C GLY A 103 -22.41 43.46 -12.51
N PHE A 104 -23.42 42.63 -12.23
CA PHE A 104 -24.35 41.88 -13.08
C PHE A 104 -23.91 40.47 -13.49
N ARG A 105 -24.51 39.44 -12.90
CA ARG A 105 -25.79 38.86 -13.34
C ARG A 105 -26.40 37.97 -12.27
#